data_AF-A0A1G8ESZ7-F1
#
_entry.id   AF-A0A1G8ESZ7-F1
#
_cell.length_a   1.000
_cell.length_b   1.000
_cell.length_c   1.000
_cell.angle_alpha   90.00
_cell.angle_beta   90.00
_cell.angle_gamma   90.00
#
_symmetry.space_group_name_H-M   'P 1'
#
loop_
_entity.id
_entity.type
_entity.pdbx_description
1 polymer ?
#
loop_
_entity_poly.entity_id
_entity_poly.type
_entity_poly.pdbx_seq_one_letter_code
_entity_poly.pdbx_strand_id
1 'polypeptide(L)'
;MNHFAFRAILRIGFALLALFLSACGTVPNADQLASACAGLAGHVIAPGAMGLPSGKASVASAVLTPASAAAVNGGAFVPALPQFCKVSGTIASRDPAAQAINFQLNLPTTWNGKALQYGGGGFNGVLITGLTPLRDAAPDDALPIARGYATFGQDSGHQASAFPAGEPGAFALNDEMLENFAFASYKKVKDAAVDIMRAYYGRQPQRMYYFGGSEGGREGLTMAQRFPADYDGIVSVVPVINWTGLFHAFVRNQVPQHEDWLQPEKTALIAKATSDACDALDGLADGVVNNYMGCQARVDLQRLRCPGGSDAGVHCLSDAELRLMRGIHSPYVFPFPIANGLTAYPQWLYGHEDSLDGPSALSMVRWVSGTAAPAAPPDAARNSTQWIYGSNWIRYAIARDKTYDVRRYRPEDFRDQVQKTSALMDSTNPDLSAFFARGGKLILRENAADRAQSTLMGIQYHEALVARLGAAATEKSVRLYVSPGSTHSGNSRAVAGGPAVPTMVDLLDPLDRWVNAGDAPANALVQVVKAPLPPFAVQASRPMCRHPGYPHYIGGDRAQASSYQCRPF
;
A
#
# COMPACT_ATOMS: atom_id res chain seq x y z
N MET A 1 -63.02 -51.99 -45.85
CA MET A 1 -61.58 -51.90 -46.20
C MET A 1 -60.83 -51.91 -44.87
N ASN A 2 -60.48 -53.10 -44.35
CA ASN A 2 -59.13 -53.71 -44.43
C ASN A 2 -58.07 -52.81 -43.75
N HIS A 3 -57.28 -53.20 -42.74
CA HIS A 3 -56.91 -54.48 -42.13
C HIS A 3 -56.29 -54.19 -40.74
N PHE A 4 -56.42 -55.14 -39.79
CA PHE A 4 -55.42 -55.73 -38.87
C PHE A 4 -54.09 -54.97 -38.60
N ALA A 5 -53.37 -55.08 -37.48
CA ALA A 5 -53.45 -55.65 -36.13
C ALA A 5 -52.00 -55.57 -35.56
N PHE A 6 -51.82 -55.85 -34.26
CA PHE A 6 -50.57 -56.36 -33.63
C PHE A 6 -49.38 -55.41 -33.35
N ARG A 7 -49.15 -55.05 -32.07
CA ARG A 7 -48.26 -55.80 -31.14
C ARG A 7 -48.03 -55.02 -29.83
N ALA A 8 -48.33 -55.67 -28.72
CA ALA A 8 -47.80 -55.33 -27.39
C ALA A 8 -46.38 -55.90 -27.26
N ILE A 9 -45.44 -55.11 -26.72
CA ILE A 9 -44.21 -55.61 -26.09
C ILE A 9 -43.94 -54.81 -24.82
N LEU A 10 -43.87 -55.58 -23.73
CA LEU A 10 -43.51 -55.24 -22.36
C LEU A 10 -42.05 -54.76 -22.27
N ARG A 11 -41.76 -53.68 -21.53
CA ARG A 11 -40.45 -53.48 -20.87
C ARG A 11 -40.61 -52.82 -19.50
N ILE A 12 -40.40 -53.63 -18.47
CA ILE A 12 -40.02 -53.25 -17.12
C ILE A 12 -38.54 -52.87 -17.14
N GLY A 13 -38.14 -51.80 -16.42
CA GLY A 13 -36.72 -51.59 -16.07
C GLY A 13 -36.29 -50.15 -15.77
N PHE A 14 -36.23 -49.83 -14.48
CA PHE A 14 -35.26 -48.96 -13.77
C PHE A 14 -34.68 -47.71 -14.43
N ALA A 15 -34.88 -46.55 -13.77
CA ALA A 15 -33.79 -45.62 -13.49
C ALA A 15 -34.09 -44.83 -12.21
N LEU A 16 -33.20 -44.96 -11.24
CA LEU A 16 -33.21 -44.30 -9.94
C LEU A 16 -33.32 -42.78 -10.11
N LEU A 17 -34.25 -42.18 -9.36
CA LEU A 17 -34.19 -40.76 -9.02
C LEU A 17 -33.02 -40.59 -8.03
N ALA A 18 -31.85 -40.19 -8.53
CA ALA A 18 -30.75 -39.77 -7.69
C ALA A 18 -31.14 -38.45 -7.00
N LEU A 19 -31.51 -38.54 -5.72
CA LEU A 19 -31.47 -37.41 -4.81
C LEU A 19 -30.01 -36.92 -4.74
N PHE A 20 -29.70 -35.85 -5.47
CA PHE A 20 -28.56 -35.00 -5.12
C PHE A 20 -28.93 -34.24 -3.84
N LEU A 21 -28.75 -34.89 -2.69
CA LEU A 21 -28.53 -34.15 -1.44
C LEU A 21 -27.26 -33.35 -1.64
N SER A 22 -27.41 -32.07 -1.95
CA SER A 22 -26.34 -31.09 -1.76
C SER A 22 -25.96 -31.15 -0.29
N ALA A 23 -24.85 -31.85 0.01
CA ALA A 23 -24.25 -31.82 1.31
C ALA A 23 -23.83 -30.36 1.57
N CYS A 24 -24.69 -29.60 2.23
CA CYS A 24 -24.29 -28.39 2.93
C CYS A 24 -23.34 -28.85 4.03
N GLY A 25 -22.06 -28.99 3.70
CA GLY A 25 -21.03 -29.24 4.68
C GLY A 25 -21.10 -28.13 5.72
N THR A 26 -21.53 -28.47 6.93
CA THR A 26 -21.48 -27.56 8.07
C THR A 26 -20.03 -27.16 8.27
N VAL A 27 -19.76 -25.85 8.37
CA VAL A 27 -18.42 -25.36 8.73
C VAL A 27 -17.99 -26.07 10.03
N PRO A 28 -16.79 -26.68 10.08
CA PRO A 28 -16.35 -27.34 11.29
C PRO A 28 -16.37 -26.37 12.47
N ASN A 29 -16.78 -26.85 13.65
CA ASN A 29 -16.78 -26.04 14.86
C ASN A 29 -15.35 -25.74 15.34
N ALA A 30 -15.21 -24.85 16.32
CA ALA A 30 -13.90 -24.40 16.80
C ALA A 30 -12.99 -25.55 17.28
N ASP A 31 -13.55 -26.55 17.97
CA ASP A 31 -12.79 -27.70 18.49
C ASP A 31 -12.32 -28.64 17.35
N GLN A 32 -13.16 -28.84 16.34
CA GLN A 32 -12.80 -29.58 15.13
C GLN A 32 -11.68 -28.87 14.36
N LEU A 33 -11.78 -27.55 14.21
CA LEU A 33 -10.76 -26.73 13.56
C LEU A 33 -9.44 -26.74 14.35
N ALA A 34 -9.51 -26.65 15.68
CA ALA A 34 -8.34 -26.74 16.55
C ALA A 34 -7.61 -28.09 16.36
N SER A 35 -8.37 -29.19 16.36
CA SER A 35 -7.86 -30.56 16.18
C SER A 35 -7.29 -30.80 14.78
N ALA A 36 -7.86 -30.16 13.75
CA ALA A 36 -7.43 -30.31 12.36
C ALA A 36 -6.14 -29.55 12.02
N CYS A 37 -5.71 -28.57 12.83
CA CYS A 37 -4.62 -27.67 12.49
C CYS A 37 -3.31 -28.39 12.15
N ALA A 38 -2.88 -29.34 12.99
CA ALA A 38 -1.63 -30.08 12.75
C ALA A 38 -1.67 -30.92 11.47
N GLY A 39 -2.87 -31.32 11.01
CA GLY A 39 -3.06 -32.09 9.78
C GLY A 39 -2.77 -31.32 8.50
N LEU A 40 -2.65 -29.98 8.56
CA LEU A 40 -2.22 -29.17 7.41
C LEU A 40 -0.71 -29.27 7.15
N ALA A 41 0.10 -29.70 8.12
CA ALA A 41 1.55 -29.82 7.91
C ALA A 41 1.86 -30.84 6.81
N GLY A 42 2.65 -30.45 5.81
CA GLY A 42 2.94 -31.29 4.64
C GLY A 42 1.85 -31.29 3.56
N HIS A 43 0.75 -30.54 3.74
CA HIS A 43 -0.26 -30.36 2.70
C HIS A 43 0.39 -29.81 1.43
N VAL A 44 0.21 -30.50 0.30
CA VAL A 44 0.73 -30.10 -1.01
C VAL A 44 -0.40 -29.43 -1.78
N ILE A 45 -0.15 -28.19 -2.22
CA ILE A 45 -1.10 -27.46 -3.05
C ILE A 45 -1.00 -28.02 -4.46
N ALA A 46 -2.13 -28.50 -4.99
CA ALA A 46 -2.17 -29.09 -6.32
C ALA A 46 -1.82 -28.06 -7.40
N PRO A 47 -1.04 -28.40 -8.44
CA PRO A 47 -0.72 -27.47 -9.52
C PRO A 47 -1.97 -26.85 -10.17
N GLY A 48 -3.08 -27.60 -10.28
CA GLY A 48 -4.34 -27.10 -10.82
C GLY A 48 -5.08 -26.07 -9.94
N ALA A 49 -4.66 -25.88 -8.69
CA ALA A 49 -5.17 -24.83 -7.82
C ALA A 49 -4.48 -23.47 -8.08
N MET A 50 -3.32 -23.48 -8.75
CA MET A 50 -2.51 -22.29 -9.01
C MET A 50 -2.91 -21.64 -10.33
N GLY A 51 -3.34 -20.37 -10.29
CA GLY A 51 -3.73 -19.62 -11.48
C GLY A 51 -2.57 -19.05 -12.30
N LEU A 52 -1.33 -19.20 -11.83
CA LEU A 52 -0.11 -18.85 -12.55
C LEU A 52 0.87 -20.02 -12.47
N PRO A 53 1.80 -20.18 -13.44
CA PRO A 53 2.82 -21.20 -13.35
C PRO A 53 3.67 -21.02 -12.08
N SER A 54 3.95 -22.10 -11.36
CA SER A 54 4.75 -22.09 -10.14
C SER A 54 5.57 -23.37 -10.00
N GLY A 55 6.60 -23.37 -9.15
CA GLY A 55 7.16 -24.60 -8.64
C GLY A 55 6.22 -25.28 -7.64
N LYS A 56 6.71 -26.33 -6.98
CA LYS A 56 5.96 -27.06 -5.95
C LYS A 56 5.60 -26.12 -4.79
N ALA A 57 4.33 -26.12 -4.40
CA ALA A 57 3.81 -25.37 -3.27
C ALA A 57 3.38 -26.33 -2.15
N SER A 58 3.77 -26.04 -0.92
CA SER A 58 3.45 -26.88 0.24
C SER A 58 3.42 -26.12 1.56
N VAL A 59 2.64 -26.63 2.50
CA VAL A 59 2.67 -26.21 3.90
C VAL A 59 3.86 -26.85 4.61
N ALA A 60 4.77 -26.02 5.10
CA ALA A 60 5.94 -26.46 5.86
C ALA A 60 5.59 -26.75 7.33
N SER A 61 4.75 -25.92 7.95
CA SER A 61 4.28 -26.12 9.32
C SER A 61 2.87 -25.58 9.53
N ALA A 62 2.15 -26.20 10.46
CA ALA A 62 0.84 -25.75 10.92
C ALA A 62 0.74 -25.98 12.43
N VAL A 63 0.60 -24.90 13.20
CA VAL A 63 0.67 -24.92 14.66
C VAL A 63 -0.53 -24.20 15.24
N LEU A 64 -1.28 -24.88 16.11
CA LEU A 64 -2.37 -24.26 16.84
C LEU A 64 -1.80 -23.28 17.86
N THR A 65 -2.16 -22.01 17.71
CA THR A 65 -1.76 -20.93 18.60
C THR A 65 -2.94 -20.63 19.54
N PRO A 66 -2.74 -20.66 20.88
CA PRO A 66 -3.80 -20.36 21.83
C PRO A 66 -4.19 -18.87 21.77
N ALA A 67 -5.41 -18.55 22.21
CA ALA A 67 -5.82 -17.17 22.36
C ALA A 67 -4.94 -16.43 23.38
N SER A 68 -4.67 -15.15 23.13
CA SER A 68 -3.96 -14.28 24.06
C SER A 68 -4.76 -13.02 24.34
N ALA A 69 -4.86 -12.65 25.61
CA ALA A 69 -5.47 -11.39 26.01
C ALA A 69 -4.61 -10.20 25.54
N ALA A 70 -5.24 -9.05 25.35
CA ALA A 70 -4.52 -7.81 25.15
C ALA A 70 -3.70 -7.47 26.42
N ALA A 71 -2.53 -6.89 26.24
CA ALA A 71 -1.61 -6.59 27.34
C ALA A 71 -0.86 -5.28 27.08
N VAL A 72 -0.30 -4.71 28.15
CA VAL A 72 0.70 -3.64 28.05
C VAL A 72 2.03 -4.20 28.50
N ASN A 73 2.97 -4.34 27.55
CA ASN A 73 4.29 -4.92 27.79
C ASN A 73 5.35 -3.87 27.49
N GLY A 74 6.18 -3.53 28.47
CA GLY A 74 7.28 -2.57 28.28
C GLY A 74 6.82 -1.19 27.80
N GLY A 75 5.62 -0.74 28.19
CA GLY A 75 5.04 0.53 27.77
C GLY A 75 4.42 0.53 26.37
N ALA A 76 4.32 -0.63 25.71
CA ALA A 76 3.63 -0.78 24.42
C ALA A 76 2.37 -1.64 24.58
N PHE A 77 1.29 -1.25 23.90
CA PHE A 77 0.09 -2.08 23.81
C PHE A 77 0.29 -3.24 22.84
N VAL A 78 -0.07 -4.44 23.28
CA VAL A 78 -0.11 -5.66 22.48
C VAL A 78 -1.57 -6.07 22.31
N PRO A 79 -2.13 -6.03 21.09
CA PRO A 79 -3.51 -6.41 20.85
C PRO A 79 -3.80 -7.87 21.18
N ALA A 80 -5.05 -8.18 21.52
CA ALA A 80 -5.50 -9.56 21.72
C ALA A 80 -5.45 -10.34 20.40
N LEU A 81 -5.20 -11.65 20.51
CA LEU A 81 -5.31 -12.61 19.40
C LEU A 81 -6.31 -13.71 19.77
N PRO A 82 -7.17 -14.15 18.83
CA PRO A 82 -8.01 -15.33 19.05
C PRO A 82 -7.16 -16.60 19.03
N GLN A 83 -7.76 -17.76 19.27
CA GLN A 83 -7.12 -19.02 18.92
C GLN A 83 -7.12 -19.18 17.39
N PHE A 84 -5.98 -19.58 16.81
CA PHE A 84 -5.86 -19.75 15.36
C PHE A 84 -4.82 -20.81 14.99
N CYS A 85 -4.97 -21.42 13.82
CA CYS A 85 -3.94 -22.24 13.21
C CYS A 85 -2.96 -21.33 12.46
N LYS A 86 -1.72 -21.24 12.94
CA LYS A 86 -0.62 -20.55 12.26
C LYS A 86 0.02 -21.50 11.25
N VAL A 87 -0.07 -21.16 9.97
CA VAL A 87 0.42 -21.96 8.86
C VAL A 87 1.57 -21.22 8.19
N SER A 88 2.71 -21.87 8.03
CA SER A 88 3.83 -21.37 7.22
C SER A 88 4.07 -22.30 6.05
N GLY A 89 4.27 -21.75 4.86
CA GLY A 89 4.48 -22.53 3.66
C GLY A 89 5.40 -21.85 2.66
N THR A 90 5.72 -22.59 1.61
CA THR A 90 6.64 -22.15 0.56
C THR A 90 6.11 -22.52 -0.81
N ILE A 91 6.50 -21.73 -1.81
CA ILE A 91 6.31 -22.01 -3.23
C ILE A 91 7.70 -21.98 -3.87
N ALA A 92 8.16 -23.13 -4.34
CA ALA A 92 9.44 -23.22 -5.02
C ALA A 92 9.44 -22.35 -6.30
N SER A 93 10.60 -21.79 -6.62
CA SER A 93 10.82 -21.08 -7.88
C SER A 93 10.79 -22.05 -9.06
N ARG A 94 10.54 -21.51 -10.26
CA ARG A 94 10.69 -22.25 -11.53
C ARG A 94 12.14 -22.16 -12.02
N ASP A 95 12.75 -21.00 -11.86
CA ASP A 95 14.17 -20.74 -12.04
C ASP A 95 14.96 -21.24 -10.81
N PRO A 96 15.87 -22.21 -10.97
CA PRO A 96 16.72 -22.69 -9.88
C PRO A 96 17.62 -21.61 -9.24
N ALA A 97 17.88 -20.50 -9.93
CA ALA A 97 18.64 -19.36 -9.41
C ALA A 97 17.76 -18.35 -8.65
N ALA A 98 16.44 -18.47 -8.74
CA ALA A 98 15.51 -17.65 -7.97
C ALA A 98 15.30 -18.23 -6.56
N GLN A 99 14.89 -17.38 -5.62
CA GLN A 99 14.50 -17.80 -4.27
C GLN A 99 13.03 -18.25 -4.26
N ALA A 100 12.68 -19.09 -3.30
CA ALA A 100 11.30 -19.49 -3.08
C ALA A 100 10.47 -18.30 -2.54
N ILE A 101 9.16 -18.34 -2.77
CA ILE A 101 8.21 -17.46 -2.09
C ILE A 101 7.89 -18.09 -0.74
N ASN A 102 8.09 -17.35 0.36
CA ASN A 102 7.62 -17.75 1.68
C ASN A 102 6.31 -17.04 2.01
N PHE A 103 5.38 -17.77 2.63
CA PHE A 103 4.09 -17.22 3.04
C PHE A 103 3.68 -17.68 4.44
N GLN A 104 2.83 -16.88 5.08
CA GLN A 104 2.16 -17.22 6.32
C GLN A 104 0.66 -16.98 6.21
N LEU A 105 -0.14 -17.94 6.66
CA LEU A 105 -1.58 -17.84 6.87
C LEU A 105 -1.90 -17.99 8.36
N ASN A 106 -2.90 -17.25 8.84
CA ASN A 106 -3.46 -17.39 10.18
C ASN A 106 -4.96 -17.67 10.06
N LEU A 107 -5.36 -18.87 10.47
CA LEU A 107 -6.72 -19.39 10.30
C LEU A 107 -7.42 -19.42 11.66
N PRO A 108 -8.23 -18.40 12.03
CA PRO A 108 -8.92 -18.39 13.32
C PRO A 108 -9.90 -19.56 13.43
N THR A 109 -10.03 -20.14 14.63
CA THR A 109 -11.01 -21.20 14.91
C THR A 109 -12.44 -20.64 15.01
N THR A 110 -12.57 -19.34 15.23
CA THR A 110 -13.82 -18.57 15.06
C THR A 110 -13.71 -17.71 13.81
N TRP A 111 -14.11 -18.27 12.67
CA TRP A 111 -13.95 -17.64 11.35
C TRP A 111 -15.25 -16.99 10.87
N ASN A 112 -15.18 -15.74 10.41
CA ASN A 112 -16.33 -14.98 9.91
C ASN A 112 -16.65 -15.24 8.42
N GLY A 113 -15.95 -16.19 7.77
CA GLY A 113 -16.12 -16.51 6.35
C GLY A 113 -15.31 -15.62 5.41
N LYS A 114 -14.52 -14.67 5.91
CA LYS A 114 -13.77 -13.68 5.12
C LYS A 114 -12.27 -13.89 5.26
N ALA A 115 -11.53 -13.49 4.24
CA ALA A 115 -10.07 -13.53 4.24
C ALA A 115 -9.48 -12.17 3.86
N LEU A 116 -8.29 -11.86 4.38
CA LEU A 116 -7.57 -10.61 4.13
C LEU A 116 -6.10 -10.89 3.83
N GLN A 117 -5.68 -10.51 2.62
CA GLN A 117 -4.27 -10.48 2.26
C GLN A 117 -3.66 -9.13 2.65
N TYR A 118 -2.53 -9.19 3.34
CA TYR A 118 -1.70 -8.02 3.64
C TYR A 118 -0.68 -7.79 2.53
N GLY A 119 -0.51 -6.52 2.17
CA GLY A 119 0.56 -6.06 1.29
C GLY A 119 1.89 -5.84 1.99
N GLY A 120 2.93 -5.66 1.18
CA GLY A 120 4.28 -5.37 1.62
C GLY A 120 4.64 -3.88 1.71
N GLY A 121 5.93 -3.57 1.63
CA GLY A 121 6.52 -2.23 1.66
C GLY A 121 7.93 -2.19 1.06
N GLY A 122 8.32 -1.02 0.53
CA GLY A 122 9.65 -0.82 -0.05
C GLY A 122 9.91 -1.71 -1.26
N PHE A 123 11.07 -2.37 -1.31
CA PHE A 123 11.42 -3.35 -2.35
C PHE A 123 10.92 -4.77 -2.01
N ASN A 124 10.16 -4.92 -0.92
CA ASN A 124 9.81 -6.19 -0.28
C ASN A 124 11.02 -7.15 -0.11
N GLY A 125 10.78 -8.42 0.18
CA GLY A 125 11.80 -9.35 0.66
C GLY A 125 11.70 -9.67 2.15
N VAL A 126 10.60 -9.30 2.80
CA VAL A 126 10.32 -9.56 4.22
C VAL A 126 8.97 -10.25 4.32
N LEU A 127 8.91 -11.36 5.08
CA LEU A 127 7.68 -12.11 5.28
C LEU A 127 6.63 -11.29 6.04
N ILE A 128 5.57 -10.88 5.34
CA ILE A 128 4.39 -10.28 5.95
C ILE A 128 3.54 -11.36 6.61
N THR A 129 3.34 -11.27 7.92
CA THR A 129 2.71 -12.33 8.71
C THR A 129 1.19 -12.23 8.77
N GLY A 130 0.60 -11.07 8.43
CA GLY A 130 -0.84 -10.81 8.57
C GLY A 130 -1.35 -10.67 10.01
N LEU A 131 -0.45 -10.47 10.99
CA LEU A 131 -0.80 -10.32 12.42
C LEU A 131 -0.55 -8.92 12.99
N THR A 132 -0.16 -7.96 12.15
CA THR A 132 0.13 -6.59 12.58
C THR A 132 -1.12 -5.70 12.44
N PRO A 133 -1.19 -4.57 13.18
CA PRO A 133 -2.17 -3.52 12.91
C PRO A 133 -2.15 -3.11 11.44
N LEU A 134 -3.33 -2.76 10.93
CA LEU A 134 -3.46 -2.21 9.57
C LEU A 134 -2.82 -0.83 9.49
N ARG A 135 -2.44 -0.41 8.28
CA ARG A 135 -1.86 0.92 8.04
C ARG A 135 -2.83 1.98 8.55
N ASP A 136 -2.31 2.89 9.37
CA ASP A 136 -3.00 4.03 9.97
C ASP A 136 -4.18 3.67 10.89
N ALA A 137 -4.28 2.43 11.36
CA ALA A 137 -5.23 2.04 12.38
C ALA A 137 -4.89 2.69 13.74
N ALA A 138 -5.91 2.92 14.57
CA ALA A 138 -5.72 3.38 15.94
C ALA A 138 -5.20 2.24 16.85
N PRO A 139 -4.54 2.54 17.99
CA PRO A 139 -3.94 1.53 18.85
C PRO A 139 -4.93 0.46 19.38
N ASP A 140 -6.19 0.84 19.53
CA ASP A 140 -7.28 -0.01 20.02
C ASP A 140 -8.17 -0.60 18.91
N ASP A 141 -7.85 -0.34 17.64
CA ASP A 141 -8.53 -1.01 16.54
C ASP A 141 -8.19 -2.50 16.57
N ALA A 142 -9.22 -3.34 16.64
CA ALA A 142 -9.03 -4.79 16.66
C ALA A 142 -8.28 -5.24 15.39
N LEU A 143 -7.32 -6.16 15.55
CA LEU A 143 -6.65 -6.78 14.40
C LEU A 143 -7.67 -7.53 13.53
N PRO A 144 -7.50 -7.60 12.21
CA PRO A 144 -8.41 -8.34 11.32
C PRO A 144 -8.64 -9.80 11.75
N ILE A 145 -7.61 -10.49 12.25
CA ILE A 145 -7.78 -11.84 12.80
C ILE A 145 -8.70 -11.88 14.02
N ALA A 146 -8.62 -10.88 14.91
CA ALA A 146 -9.51 -10.73 16.06
C ALA A 146 -10.94 -10.35 15.65
N ARG A 147 -11.12 -9.75 14.46
CA ARG A 147 -12.43 -9.55 13.81
C ARG A 147 -12.95 -10.81 13.09
N GLY A 148 -12.22 -11.92 13.16
CA GLY A 148 -12.59 -13.22 12.59
C GLY A 148 -12.14 -13.46 11.15
N TYR A 149 -11.31 -12.58 10.56
CA TYR A 149 -10.77 -12.79 9.22
C TYR A 149 -9.66 -13.85 9.26
N ALA A 150 -9.62 -14.73 8.25
CA ALA A 150 -8.40 -15.45 7.96
C ALA A 150 -7.40 -14.46 7.32
N THR A 151 -6.22 -14.28 7.92
CA THR A 151 -5.25 -13.27 7.48
C THR A 151 -4.02 -13.94 6.90
N PHE A 152 -3.41 -13.35 5.88
CA PHE A 152 -2.20 -13.91 5.29
C PHE A 152 -1.33 -12.88 4.58
N GLY A 153 -0.08 -13.25 4.35
CA GLY A 153 0.91 -12.44 3.65
C GLY A 153 2.10 -13.30 3.20
N GLN A 154 3.06 -12.63 2.56
CA GLN A 154 4.18 -13.28 1.88
C GLN A 154 5.37 -12.32 1.74
N ASP A 155 6.49 -12.79 1.22
CA ASP A 155 7.77 -12.06 1.17
C ASP A 155 8.12 -11.42 -0.19
N SER A 156 7.21 -11.51 -1.17
CA SER A 156 7.31 -11.09 -2.58
C SER A 156 8.17 -11.97 -3.48
N GLY A 157 8.60 -13.15 -3.01
CA GLY A 157 9.39 -14.09 -3.82
C GLY A 157 10.89 -13.83 -3.86
N HIS A 158 11.39 -13.13 -2.85
CA HIS A 158 12.81 -13.06 -2.50
C HIS A 158 12.92 -12.76 -1.00
N GLN A 159 14.13 -12.83 -0.44
CA GLN A 159 14.43 -12.53 0.95
C GLN A 159 15.52 -11.47 1.00
N ALA A 160 15.17 -10.27 1.49
CA ALA A 160 16.03 -9.09 1.49
C ALA A 160 17.34 -9.32 2.27
N SER A 161 17.32 -10.20 3.27
CA SER A 161 18.51 -10.59 4.05
C SER A 161 19.60 -11.28 3.22
N ALA A 162 19.30 -11.72 2.01
CA ALA A 162 20.29 -12.28 1.08
C ALA A 162 21.12 -11.21 0.35
N PHE A 163 20.77 -9.92 0.49
CA PHE A 163 21.40 -8.81 -0.21
C PHE A 163 21.99 -7.79 0.77
N PRO A 164 23.04 -7.03 0.37
CA PRO A 164 23.55 -5.93 1.18
C PRO A 164 22.46 -4.90 1.50
N ALA A 165 22.46 -4.33 2.71
CA ALA A 165 21.43 -3.38 3.15
C ALA A 165 21.32 -2.12 2.26
N GLY A 166 22.40 -1.71 1.60
CA GLY A 166 22.42 -0.59 0.63
C GLY A 166 21.97 -0.98 -0.78
N GLU A 167 21.69 -2.27 -1.01
CA GLU A 167 21.35 -2.84 -2.31
C GLU A 167 19.97 -3.55 -2.32
N PRO A 168 18.89 -2.92 -1.82
CA PRO A 168 17.56 -3.57 -1.75
C PRO A 168 16.99 -3.95 -3.12
N GLY A 169 17.53 -3.40 -4.23
CA GLY A 169 17.10 -3.75 -5.59
C GLY A 169 17.84 -4.95 -6.20
N ALA A 170 18.84 -5.53 -5.54
CA ALA A 170 19.73 -6.52 -6.14
C ALA A 170 19.01 -7.79 -6.63
N PHE A 171 17.91 -8.19 -5.99
CA PHE A 171 17.09 -9.32 -6.44
C PHE A 171 16.57 -9.14 -7.87
N ALA A 172 16.38 -7.89 -8.31
CA ALA A 172 15.77 -7.60 -9.60
C ALA A 172 16.57 -8.13 -10.77
N LEU A 173 17.87 -8.44 -10.60
CA LEU A 173 18.70 -9.10 -11.63
C LEU A 173 18.23 -10.52 -11.98
N ASN A 174 17.38 -11.14 -11.15
CA ASN A 174 16.69 -12.37 -11.48
C ASN A 174 15.27 -12.05 -11.97
N ASP A 175 14.92 -12.52 -13.17
CA ASP A 175 13.65 -12.18 -13.82
C ASP A 175 12.43 -12.77 -13.09
N GLU A 176 12.55 -13.98 -12.50
CA GLU A 176 11.44 -14.56 -11.72
C GLU A 176 11.24 -13.83 -10.39
N MET A 177 12.32 -13.45 -9.68
CA MET A 177 12.19 -12.64 -8.48
C MET A 177 11.54 -11.28 -8.79
N LEU A 178 11.93 -10.64 -9.90
CA LEU A 178 11.33 -9.39 -10.35
C LEU A 178 9.84 -9.56 -10.74
N GLU A 179 9.47 -10.63 -11.44
CA GLU A 179 8.07 -10.95 -11.75
C GLU A 179 7.24 -11.21 -10.48
N ASN A 180 7.81 -11.97 -9.54
CA ASN A 180 7.19 -12.27 -8.25
C ASN A 180 6.95 -10.99 -7.44
N PHE A 181 7.95 -10.10 -7.39
CA PHE A 181 7.83 -8.79 -6.75
C PHE A 181 6.77 -7.91 -7.42
N ALA A 182 6.73 -7.91 -8.75
CA ALA A 182 5.79 -7.09 -9.51
C ALA A 182 4.32 -7.49 -9.28
N PHE A 183 4.00 -8.78 -9.35
CA PHE A 183 2.62 -9.25 -9.18
C PHE A 183 2.46 -10.75 -8.90
N ALA A 184 3.39 -11.60 -9.35
CA ALA A 184 3.08 -13.03 -9.46
C ALA A 184 2.99 -13.74 -8.10
N SER A 185 3.80 -13.32 -7.12
CA SER A 185 3.80 -13.91 -5.78
C SER A 185 2.45 -13.75 -5.08
N TYR A 186 1.83 -12.58 -5.17
CA TYR A 186 0.55 -12.28 -4.51
C TYR A 186 -0.59 -13.17 -5.04
N LYS A 187 -0.67 -13.35 -6.37
CA LYS A 187 -1.62 -14.27 -7.00
C LYS A 187 -1.39 -15.71 -6.55
N LYS A 188 -0.14 -16.18 -6.63
CA LYS A 188 0.25 -17.55 -6.26
C LYS A 188 -0.10 -17.85 -4.80
N VAL A 189 0.23 -16.94 -3.88
CA VAL A 189 -0.03 -17.11 -2.45
C VAL A 189 -1.52 -17.01 -2.14
N LYS A 190 -2.28 -16.13 -2.80
CA LYS A 190 -3.75 -16.09 -2.66
C LYS A 190 -4.37 -17.43 -3.05
N ASP A 191 -3.93 -18.02 -4.16
CA ASP A 191 -4.48 -19.30 -4.62
C ASP A 191 -4.14 -20.45 -3.66
N ALA A 192 -2.89 -20.51 -3.20
CA ALA A 192 -2.47 -21.45 -2.16
C ALA A 192 -3.28 -21.24 -0.87
N ALA A 193 -3.55 -19.98 -0.49
CA ALA A 193 -4.33 -19.66 0.69
C ALA A 193 -5.77 -20.15 0.57
N VAL A 194 -6.41 -20.00 -0.59
CA VAL A 194 -7.77 -20.52 -0.84
C VAL A 194 -7.81 -22.04 -0.79
N ASP A 195 -6.80 -22.72 -1.34
CA ASP A 195 -6.68 -24.18 -1.27
C ASP A 195 -6.56 -24.67 0.18
N ILE A 196 -5.66 -24.06 0.96
CA ILE A 196 -5.47 -24.36 2.38
C ILE A 196 -6.74 -24.07 3.19
N MET A 197 -7.42 -22.94 2.94
CA MET A 197 -8.68 -22.61 3.61
C MET A 197 -9.79 -23.62 3.27
N ARG A 198 -9.84 -24.12 2.03
CA ARG A 198 -10.78 -25.19 1.65
C ARG A 198 -10.48 -26.48 2.40
N ALA A 199 -9.20 -26.85 2.53
CA ALA A 199 -8.79 -28.03 3.29
C ALA A 199 -9.12 -27.89 4.80
N TYR A 200 -8.97 -26.69 5.36
CA TYR A 200 -9.17 -26.45 6.79
C TYR A 200 -10.64 -26.20 7.18
N TYR A 201 -11.32 -25.30 6.49
CA TYR A 201 -12.70 -24.89 6.80
C TYR A 201 -13.77 -25.68 6.02
N GLY A 202 -13.36 -26.57 5.12
CA GLY A 202 -14.26 -27.31 4.22
C GLY A 202 -14.85 -26.47 3.08
N ARG A 203 -14.50 -25.18 2.97
CA ARG A 203 -14.98 -24.26 1.94
C ARG A 203 -14.02 -23.09 1.73
N GLN A 204 -14.13 -22.43 0.58
CA GLN A 204 -13.42 -21.20 0.29
C GLN A 204 -14.03 -19.99 1.02
N PRO A 205 -13.30 -18.86 1.16
CA PRO A 205 -13.86 -17.61 1.67
C PRO A 205 -15.07 -17.13 0.88
N GLN A 206 -16.04 -16.54 1.59
CA GLN A 206 -17.18 -15.84 1.00
C GLN A 206 -16.78 -14.47 0.47
N ARG A 207 -15.77 -13.85 1.11
CA ARG A 207 -15.16 -12.60 0.67
C ARG A 207 -13.65 -12.65 0.81
N MET A 208 -12.95 -12.08 -0.17
CA MET A 208 -11.51 -11.91 -0.18
C MET A 208 -11.17 -10.42 -0.24
N TYR A 209 -10.38 -9.95 0.70
CA TYR A 209 -9.96 -8.56 0.79
C TYR A 209 -8.45 -8.43 0.62
N TYR A 210 -8.03 -7.25 0.19
CA TYR A 210 -6.63 -6.85 0.18
C TYR A 210 -6.46 -5.54 0.94
N PHE A 211 -5.41 -5.42 1.74
CA PHE A 211 -5.06 -4.18 2.43
C PHE A 211 -3.55 -3.96 2.40
N GLY A 212 -3.11 -2.82 1.88
CA GLY A 212 -1.69 -2.48 1.80
C GLY A 212 -1.43 -0.98 1.80
N GLY A 213 -0.24 -0.61 2.26
CA GLY A 213 0.28 0.76 2.20
C GLY A 213 1.55 0.83 1.36
N SER A 214 1.86 1.96 0.72
CA SER A 214 3.10 2.13 -0.05
C SER A 214 3.20 1.15 -1.23
N GLU A 215 4.26 0.35 -1.30
CA GLU A 215 4.37 -0.77 -2.24
C GLU A 215 3.19 -1.76 -2.09
N GLY A 216 2.77 -2.09 -0.87
CA GLY A 216 1.53 -2.84 -0.63
C GLY A 216 0.29 -2.16 -1.22
N GLY A 217 0.25 -0.83 -1.25
CA GLY A 217 -0.83 -0.11 -1.92
C GLY A 217 -0.82 -0.30 -3.44
N ARG A 218 0.38 -0.31 -4.06
CA ARG A 218 0.58 -0.61 -5.49
C ARG A 218 0.19 -2.05 -5.82
N GLU A 219 0.66 -3.00 -5.02
CA GLU A 219 0.32 -4.42 -5.14
C GLU A 219 -1.19 -4.63 -5.18
N GLY A 220 -1.96 -4.02 -4.26
CA GLY A 220 -3.42 -4.10 -4.25
C GLY A 220 -4.06 -3.59 -5.55
N LEU A 221 -3.58 -2.45 -6.09
CA LEU A 221 -4.05 -1.93 -7.38
C LEU A 221 -3.67 -2.85 -8.54
N THR A 222 -2.45 -3.38 -8.54
CA THR A 222 -2.00 -4.38 -9.52
C THR A 222 -2.91 -5.60 -9.52
N MET A 223 -3.31 -6.08 -8.34
CA MET A 223 -4.21 -7.22 -8.21
C MET A 223 -5.60 -6.94 -8.79
N ALA A 224 -6.18 -5.75 -8.57
CA ALA A 224 -7.44 -5.37 -9.21
C ALA A 224 -7.33 -5.29 -10.75
N GLN A 225 -6.19 -4.83 -11.27
CA GLN A 225 -5.97 -4.67 -12.71
C GLN A 225 -5.72 -6.00 -13.42
N ARG A 226 -4.87 -6.86 -12.84
CA ARG A 226 -4.41 -8.11 -13.48
C ARG A 226 -5.29 -9.31 -13.14
N PHE A 227 -5.82 -9.36 -11.93
CA PHE A 227 -6.62 -10.48 -11.43
C PHE A 227 -7.93 -9.97 -10.86
N PRO A 228 -8.75 -9.32 -11.70
CA PRO A 228 -9.93 -8.62 -11.23
C PRO A 228 -10.82 -9.54 -10.38
N ALA A 229 -10.92 -10.84 -10.72
CA ALA A 229 -11.74 -11.87 -10.05
C ALA A 229 -11.34 -12.24 -8.61
N ASP A 230 -10.17 -11.83 -8.15
CA ASP A 230 -9.56 -12.44 -6.96
C ASP A 230 -9.91 -11.78 -5.64
N TYR A 231 -10.40 -10.54 -5.68
CA TYR A 231 -10.74 -9.74 -4.50
C TYR A 231 -12.11 -9.07 -4.69
N ASP A 232 -12.81 -8.89 -3.58
CA ASP A 232 -14.09 -8.20 -3.50
C ASP A 232 -13.91 -6.75 -3.00
N GLY A 233 -12.88 -6.49 -2.20
CA GLY A 233 -12.59 -5.16 -1.67
C GLY A 233 -11.09 -4.95 -1.48
N ILE A 234 -10.62 -3.75 -1.83
CA ILE A 234 -9.21 -3.35 -1.69
C ILE A 234 -9.13 -2.01 -0.96
N VAL A 235 -8.26 -1.94 0.04
CA VAL A 235 -7.76 -0.67 0.59
C VAL A 235 -6.30 -0.50 0.18
N SER A 236 -6.02 0.60 -0.51
CA SER A 236 -4.67 1.02 -0.90
C SER A 236 -4.36 2.38 -0.29
N VAL A 237 -3.40 2.41 0.62
CA VAL A 237 -2.95 3.63 1.32
C VAL A 237 -1.62 4.09 0.74
N VAL A 238 -1.49 5.37 0.39
CA VAL A 238 -0.31 5.98 -0.25
C VAL A 238 0.36 5.08 -1.30
N PRO A 239 -0.42 4.51 -2.25
CA PRO A 239 0.09 3.51 -3.19
C PRO A 239 1.21 4.05 -4.08
N VAL A 240 2.26 3.25 -4.29
CA VAL A 240 3.33 3.57 -5.25
C VAL A 240 2.87 3.25 -6.69
N ILE A 241 1.84 3.95 -7.17
CA ILE A 241 1.11 3.61 -8.41
C ILE A 241 2.02 3.59 -9.64
N ASN A 242 2.82 4.65 -9.83
CA ASN A 242 3.75 4.80 -10.94
C ASN A 242 5.19 4.61 -10.43
N TRP A 243 5.54 3.34 -10.21
CA TRP A 243 6.83 2.91 -9.67
C TRP A 243 8.00 3.42 -10.52
N THR A 244 7.88 3.30 -11.84
CA THR A 244 8.91 3.72 -12.79
C THR A 244 9.12 5.22 -12.72
N GLY A 245 8.05 6.02 -12.83
CA GLY A 245 8.13 7.47 -12.74
C GLY A 245 8.70 7.96 -11.41
N LEU A 246 8.29 7.33 -10.30
CA LEU A 246 8.76 7.67 -8.96
C LEU A 246 10.28 7.57 -8.86
N PHE A 247 10.85 6.44 -9.25
CA PHE A 247 12.28 6.20 -9.08
C PHE A 247 13.17 6.97 -10.05
N HIS A 248 12.65 7.35 -11.23
CA HIS A 248 13.34 8.30 -12.10
C HIS A 248 13.30 9.72 -11.52
N ALA A 249 12.18 10.14 -10.94
CA ALA A 249 12.06 11.41 -10.24
C ALA A 249 12.99 11.47 -9.02
N PHE A 250 13.15 10.37 -8.28
CA PHE A 250 14.14 10.26 -7.20
C PHE A 250 15.56 10.49 -7.72
N VAL A 251 15.98 9.81 -8.78
CA VAL A 251 17.33 10.02 -9.34
C VAL A 251 17.52 11.47 -9.79
N ARG A 252 16.53 12.09 -10.44
CA ARG A 252 16.56 13.52 -10.79
C ARG A 252 16.78 14.41 -9.56
N ASN A 253 16.12 14.13 -8.44
CA ASN A 253 16.26 14.91 -7.21
C ASN A 253 17.61 14.68 -6.53
N GLN A 254 18.17 13.47 -6.60
CA GLN A 254 19.31 13.08 -5.79
C GLN A 254 20.67 13.32 -6.47
N VAL A 255 20.75 13.23 -7.81
CA VAL A 255 22.01 13.46 -8.53
C VAL A 255 22.60 14.87 -8.28
N PRO A 256 21.82 15.98 -8.31
CA PRO A 256 22.34 17.31 -8.01
C PRO A 256 22.87 17.47 -6.57
N GLN A 257 22.44 16.64 -5.63
CA GLN A 257 22.90 16.70 -4.24
C GLN A 257 24.33 16.15 -4.04
N HIS A 258 24.98 15.64 -5.10
CA HIS A 258 26.42 15.38 -5.09
C HIS A 258 27.28 16.64 -5.30
N GLU A 259 26.65 17.77 -5.67
CA GLU A 259 27.30 19.09 -5.70
C GLU A 259 27.09 19.78 -4.35
N ASP A 260 25.96 20.48 -4.19
CA ASP A 260 25.53 21.08 -2.93
C ASP A 260 24.41 20.23 -2.33
N TRP A 261 24.71 19.61 -1.19
CA TRP A 261 23.78 18.78 -0.44
C TRP A 261 22.86 19.63 0.43
N LEU A 262 21.55 19.33 0.42
CA LEU A 262 20.61 19.97 1.33
C LEU A 262 20.82 19.45 2.74
N GLN A 263 21.39 20.29 3.61
CA GLN A 263 21.67 19.89 4.99
C GLN A 263 20.36 19.67 5.80
N PRO A 264 20.27 18.62 6.65
CA PRO A 264 19.07 18.27 7.40
C PRO A 264 18.49 19.41 8.23
N GLU A 265 19.36 20.24 8.80
CA GLU A 265 19.04 21.36 9.68
C GLU A 265 18.21 22.44 8.97
N LYS A 266 18.27 22.52 7.64
CA LYS A 266 17.47 23.45 6.82
C LYS A 266 16.01 23.03 6.68
N THR A 267 15.66 21.80 7.08
CA THR A 267 14.27 21.30 7.04
C THR A 267 13.31 22.19 7.82
N ALA A 268 13.72 22.65 9.01
CA ALA A 268 12.89 23.53 9.83
C ALA A 268 12.65 24.90 9.18
N LEU A 269 13.66 25.44 8.48
CA LEU A 269 13.54 26.70 7.75
C LEU A 269 12.50 26.58 6.61
N ILE A 270 12.57 25.49 5.85
CA ILE A 270 11.63 25.21 4.76
C ILE A 270 10.21 24.99 5.31
N ALA A 271 10.06 24.15 6.35
CA ALA A 271 8.77 23.87 6.97
C ALA A 271 8.11 25.15 7.51
N LYS A 272 8.89 26.03 8.15
CA LYS A 272 8.39 27.32 8.63
C LYS A 272 7.90 28.20 7.47
N ALA A 273 8.70 28.35 6.41
CA ALA A 273 8.32 29.17 5.26
C ALA A 273 7.06 28.65 4.56
N THR A 274 6.92 27.32 4.46
CA THR A 274 5.69 26.68 3.97
C THR A 274 4.51 26.99 4.88
N SER A 275 4.65 26.82 6.20
CA SER A 275 3.59 27.08 7.17
C SER A 275 3.16 28.56 7.16
N ASP A 276 4.11 29.50 7.17
CA ASP A 276 3.83 30.95 7.11
C ASP A 276 2.98 31.32 5.88
N ALA A 277 3.18 30.63 4.75
CA ALA A 277 2.47 30.88 3.51
C ALA A 277 1.08 30.20 3.44
N CYS A 278 0.88 29.11 4.19
CA CYS A 278 -0.21 28.17 3.92
C CYS A 278 -1.14 27.85 5.09
N ASP A 279 -0.69 27.95 6.34
CA ASP A 279 -1.41 27.49 7.53
C ASP A 279 -2.83 28.05 7.60
N ALA A 280 -2.96 29.38 7.56
CA ALA A 280 -4.26 30.06 7.66
C ALA A 280 -5.22 29.86 6.46
N LEU A 281 -4.82 29.16 5.39
CA LEU A 281 -5.67 28.98 4.19
C LEU A 281 -6.89 28.12 4.42
N ASP A 282 -6.93 27.35 5.50
CA ASP A 282 -8.06 26.52 5.90
C ASP A 282 -8.94 27.13 7.00
N GLY A 283 -8.72 28.42 7.31
CA GLY A 283 -9.50 29.17 8.29
C GLY A 283 -8.94 29.11 9.70
N LEU A 284 -7.82 28.40 9.94
CA LEU A 284 -7.16 28.30 11.23
C LEU A 284 -5.64 28.37 11.07
N ALA A 285 -4.96 29.12 11.94
CA ALA A 285 -3.51 29.05 12.04
C ALA A 285 -3.14 28.14 13.22
N ASP A 286 -2.94 26.85 12.97
CA ASP A 286 -2.58 25.84 13.97
C ASP A 286 -1.30 25.07 13.63
N GLY A 287 -0.55 25.53 12.64
CA GLY A 287 0.66 24.90 12.14
C GLY A 287 0.39 23.69 11.25
N VAL A 288 -0.82 23.57 10.69
CA VAL A 288 -1.24 22.44 9.86
C VAL A 288 -1.69 22.92 8.49
N VAL A 289 -1.14 22.34 7.42
CA VAL A 289 -1.57 22.65 6.05
C VAL A 289 -2.75 21.76 5.68
N ASN A 290 -3.99 22.16 6.03
CA ASN A 290 -5.16 21.39 5.60
C ASN A 290 -5.54 21.67 4.15
N ASN A 291 -5.44 22.93 3.70
CA ASN A 291 -5.67 23.30 2.30
C ASN A 291 -4.45 22.96 1.42
N TYR A 292 -4.20 21.66 1.25
CA TYR A 292 -2.98 21.13 0.62
C TYR A 292 -2.82 21.54 -0.85
N MET A 293 -3.89 21.63 -1.64
CA MET A 293 -3.78 22.11 -3.03
C MET A 293 -3.62 23.63 -3.09
N GLY A 294 -4.36 24.38 -2.27
CA GLY A 294 -4.30 25.84 -2.24
C GLY A 294 -2.95 26.38 -1.76
N CYS A 295 -2.21 25.61 -0.96
CA CYS A 295 -0.88 25.96 -0.47
C CYS A 295 0.16 26.12 -1.58
N GLN A 296 0.10 25.30 -2.63
CA GLN A 296 1.23 25.09 -3.55
C GLN A 296 1.68 26.37 -4.27
N ALA A 297 0.74 27.24 -4.63
CA ALA A 297 1.02 28.51 -5.30
C ALA A 297 1.44 29.64 -4.34
N ARG A 298 1.39 29.42 -3.02
CA ARG A 298 1.70 30.44 -1.99
C ARG A 298 3.14 30.37 -1.52
N VAL A 299 3.77 29.21 -1.62
CA VAL A 299 5.13 29.01 -1.11
C VAL A 299 6.15 29.64 -2.07
N ASP A 300 6.92 30.60 -1.55
CA ASP A 300 8.04 31.21 -2.27
C ASP A 300 9.34 31.08 -1.46
N LEU A 301 10.10 30.03 -1.75
CA LEU A 301 11.40 29.78 -1.12
C LEU A 301 12.51 30.69 -1.65
N GLN A 302 12.32 31.43 -2.75
CA GLN A 302 13.38 32.33 -3.26
C GLN A 302 13.73 33.43 -2.26
N ARG A 303 12.77 33.81 -1.42
CA ARG A 303 12.97 34.78 -0.34
C ARG A 303 14.00 34.33 0.69
N LEU A 304 14.32 33.03 0.72
CA LEU A 304 15.30 32.42 1.62
C LEU A 304 16.68 32.26 0.96
N ARG A 305 16.89 32.79 -0.25
CA ARG A 305 18.16 32.62 -0.97
C ARG A 305 19.35 33.18 -0.18
N CYS A 306 20.42 32.40 -0.07
CA CYS A 306 21.66 32.84 0.56
C CYS A 306 22.29 34.03 -0.19
N PRO A 307 22.94 34.97 0.53
CA PRO A 307 23.73 36.02 -0.10
C PRO A 307 24.77 35.43 -1.06
N GLY A 308 24.88 35.97 -2.28
CA GLY A 308 25.81 35.46 -3.29
C GLY A 308 25.42 34.12 -3.95
N GLY A 309 24.46 33.37 -3.40
CA GLY A 309 23.94 32.13 -4.00
C GLY A 309 24.63 30.84 -3.56
N SER A 310 25.77 30.93 -2.89
CA SER A 310 26.43 29.78 -2.25
C SER A 310 25.81 29.47 -0.90
N ASP A 311 25.98 28.23 -0.42
CA ASP A 311 25.55 27.86 0.93
C ASP A 311 26.26 28.74 1.98
N ALA A 312 25.46 29.41 2.82
CA ALA A 312 25.93 30.24 3.93
C ALA A 312 25.43 29.73 5.28
N GLY A 313 25.01 28.47 5.37
CA GLY A 313 24.54 27.81 6.59
C GLY A 313 23.02 27.72 6.70
N VAL A 314 22.53 27.32 7.88
CA VAL A 314 21.16 26.82 8.09
C VAL A 314 20.03 27.86 7.98
N HIS A 315 20.37 29.14 7.83
CA HIS A 315 19.41 30.25 7.84
C HIS A 315 18.99 30.72 6.44
N CYS A 316 19.51 30.10 5.39
CA CYS A 316 19.19 30.38 4.01
C CYS A 316 19.35 29.14 3.12
N LEU A 317 18.94 29.24 1.86
CA LEU A 317 19.05 28.19 0.84
C LEU A 317 19.98 28.64 -0.29
N SER A 318 20.95 27.81 -0.65
CA SER A 318 21.83 28.05 -1.81
C SER A 318 21.03 27.97 -3.12
N ASP A 319 21.62 28.44 -4.23
CA ASP A 319 21.00 28.32 -5.55
C ASP A 319 20.77 26.85 -5.95
N ALA A 320 21.64 25.94 -5.52
CA ALA A 320 21.50 24.52 -5.77
C ALA A 320 20.39 23.88 -4.92
N GLU A 321 20.27 24.25 -3.64
CA GLU A 321 19.18 23.80 -2.78
C GLU A 321 17.82 24.35 -3.27
N LEU A 322 17.78 25.60 -3.72
CA LEU A 322 16.59 26.17 -4.35
C LEU A 322 16.24 25.47 -5.67
N ARG A 323 17.24 25.06 -6.47
CA ARG A 323 17.02 24.23 -7.67
C ARG A 323 16.46 22.87 -7.31
N LEU A 324 16.98 22.21 -6.27
CA LEU A 324 16.47 20.94 -5.76
C LEU A 324 15.00 21.06 -5.36
N MET A 325 14.66 22.09 -4.56
CA MET A 325 13.28 22.30 -4.12
C MET A 325 12.34 22.57 -5.30
N ARG A 326 12.75 23.41 -6.28
CA ARG A 326 11.97 23.58 -7.52
C ARG A 326 11.80 22.26 -8.28
N GLY A 327 12.85 21.43 -8.33
CA GLY A 327 12.81 20.09 -8.89
C GLY A 327 11.75 19.23 -8.21
N ILE A 328 11.81 19.05 -6.89
CA ILE A 328 10.85 18.27 -6.09
C ILE A 328 9.41 18.75 -6.30
N HIS A 329 9.20 20.06 -6.41
CA HIS A 329 7.91 20.69 -6.62
C HIS A 329 7.56 20.91 -8.12
N SER A 330 8.24 20.20 -9.03
CA SER A 330 7.91 20.14 -10.46
C SER A 330 7.81 18.70 -10.99
N PRO A 331 6.93 18.42 -11.97
CA PRO A 331 6.81 17.08 -12.55
C PRO A 331 8.15 16.58 -13.10
N TYR A 332 8.42 15.29 -12.96
CA TYR A 332 9.45 14.62 -13.76
C TYR A 332 8.85 14.27 -15.12
N VAL A 333 9.45 14.75 -16.21
CA VAL A 333 8.96 14.51 -17.58
C VAL A 333 9.87 13.51 -18.27
N PHE A 334 9.28 12.46 -18.83
CA PHE A 334 9.97 11.49 -19.66
C PHE A 334 10.09 11.98 -21.11
N PRO A 335 11.19 11.64 -21.79
CA PRO A 335 11.39 11.89 -23.22
C PRO A 335 10.56 10.96 -24.13
N PHE A 336 9.85 9.99 -23.55
CA PHE A 336 8.99 9.03 -24.24
C PHE A 336 7.88 8.53 -23.30
N PRO A 337 6.76 8.00 -23.85
CA PRO A 337 5.71 7.45 -23.02
C PRO A 337 6.15 6.14 -22.35
N ILE A 338 5.74 5.98 -21.08
CA ILE A 338 5.80 4.73 -20.32
C ILE A 338 4.42 4.05 -20.34
N ALA A 339 4.20 3.00 -19.55
CA ALA A 339 2.97 2.22 -19.56
C ALA A 339 1.72 3.10 -19.41
N ASN A 340 0.66 2.71 -20.12
CA ASN A 340 -0.63 3.40 -20.16
C ASN A 340 -0.56 4.85 -20.69
N GLY A 341 0.50 5.18 -21.44
CA GLY A 341 0.65 6.45 -22.15
C GLY A 341 1.11 7.62 -21.28
N LEU A 342 1.50 7.38 -20.03
CA LEU A 342 2.01 8.42 -19.15
C LEU A 342 3.35 8.95 -19.69
N THR A 343 3.55 10.25 -19.61
CA THR A 343 4.80 10.93 -19.98
C THR A 343 5.43 11.69 -18.82
N ALA A 344 4.84 11.65 -17.63
CA ALA A 344 5.35 12.33 -16.46
C ALA A 344 5.00 11.62 -15.14
N TYR A 345 5.78 11.91 -14.11
CA TYR A 345 5.46 11.65 -12.70
C TYR A 345 5.22 12.99 -12.00
N PRO A 346 4.14 13.14 -11.22
CA PRO A 346 3.80 14.43 -10.63
C PRO A 346 4.73 14.82 -9.48
N GLN A 347 4.80 16.12 -9.22
CA GLN A 347 5.60 16.70 -8.16
C GLN A 347 5.10 16.35 -6.75
N TRP A 348 5.95 16.51 -5.75
CA TRP A 348 5.52 16.46 -4.35
C TRP A 348 4.87 17.77 -3.93
N LEU A 349 3.93 17.70 -2.98
CA LEU A 349 3.28 18.86 -2.40
C LEU A 349 4.17 19.48 -1.31
N TYR A 350 4.09 20.80 -1.14
CA TYR A 350 4.53 21.50 0.07
C TYR A 350 3.66 21.15 1.27
N GLY A 351 4.28 21.07 2.44
CA GLY A 351 3.61 20.84 3.72
C GLY A 351 4.40 19.89 4.62
N HIS A 352 4.44 20.23 5.91
CA HIS A 352 4.94 19.40 7.01
C HIS A 352 6.30 18.72 6.74
N GLU A 353 7.24 19.46 6.14
CA GLU A 353 8.59 18.98 5.81
C GLU A 353 9.34 18.48 7.07
N ASP A 354 9.02 19.06 8.23
CA ASP A 354 9.59 18.77 9.55
C ASP A 354 8.75 17.82 10.40
N SER A 355 7.68 17.21 9.87
CA SER A 355 6.98 16.14 10.60
C SER A 355 7.82 14.88 10.62
N LEU A 356 7.84 14.15 11.73
CA LEU A 356 8.44 12.81 11.79
C LEU A 356 7.72 11.86 10.84
N ASP A 357 8.44 10.94 10.20
CA ASP A 357 7.84 9.88 9.40
C ASP A 357 8.12 8.50 10.02
N GLY A 358 7.12 7.97 10.73
CA GLY A 358 7.27 6.81 11.63
C GLY A 358 8.03 7.18 12.91
N PRO A 359 8.67 6.21 13.59
CA PRO A 359 9.58 6.49 14.71
C PRO A 359 10.93 7.10 14.26
N SER A 360 11.07 7.40 12.97
CA SER A 360 12.32 7.77 12.30
C SER A 360 12.51 9.30 12.24
N ALA A 361 13.45 9.74 11.39
CA ALA A 361 13.77 11.15 11.16
C ALA A 361 12.57 11.96 10.60
N LEU A 362 12.75 13.28 10.56
CA LEU A 362 11.84 14.19 9.85
C LEU A 362 11.63 13.71 8.41
N SER A 363 10.43 13.91 7.87
CA SER A 363 9.97 13.38 6.59
C SER A 363 10.92 13.78 5.45
N MET A 364 11.28 15.06 5.36
CA MET A 364 12.23 15.51 4.34
C MET A 364 13.65 14.96 4.58
N VAL A 365 14.07 14.79 5.84
CA VAL A 365 15.38 14.21 6.16
C VAL A 365 15.45 12.75 5.74
N ARG A 366 14.43 11.95 6.08
CA ARG A 366 14.37 10.52 5.74
C ARG A 366 14.37 10.30 4.23
N TRP A 367 13.55 11.05 3.50
CA TRP A 367 13.32 10.77 2.08
C TRP A 367 14.26 11.55 1.17
N VAL A 368 14.57 12.82 1.46
CA VAL A 368 15.21 13.72 0.49
C VAL A 368 16.69 13.95 0.80
N SER A 369 17.04 14.38 2.01
CA SER A 369 18.43 14.79 2.31
C SER A 369 19.30 13.65 2.84
N GLY A 370 18.75 12.73 3.63
CA GLY A 370 19.54 11.84 4.48
C GLY A 370 20.21 12.62 5.63
N THR A 371 21.02 11.95 6.43
CA THR A 371 21.88 12.56 7.48
C THR A 371 23.32 12.79 7.00
N ALA A 372 23.63 12.35 5.79
CA ALA A 372 24.87 12.67 5.09
C ALA A 372 24.61 12.81 3.58
N ALA A 373 25.46 13.61 2.92
CA ALA A 373 25.47 13.76 1.47
C ALA A 373 25.50 12.40 0.74
N PRO A 374 24.85 12.28 -0.43
CA PRO A 374 24.73 11.03 -1.15
C PRO A 374 26.11 10.44 -1.51
N ALA A 375 26.28 9.13 -1.30
CA ALA A 375 27.48 8.36 -1.65
C ALA A 375 27.17 7.34 -2.75
N ALA A 376 28.18 6.89 -3.51
CA ALA A 376 28.03 5.86 -4.53
C ALA A 376 29.04 4.72 -4.27
N PRO A 377 28.61 3.50 -3.91
CA PRO A 377 27.22 3.07 -3.67
C PRO A 377 26.58 3.75 -2.43
N PRO A 378 25.23 3.71 -2.29
CA PRO A 378 24.53 4.38 -1.21
C PRO A 378 24.85 3.78 0.16
N ASP A 379 25.02 4.64 1.15
CA ASP A 379 25.09 4.25 2.56
C ASP A 379 23.67 4.08 3.11
N ALA A 380 23.27 2.83 3.40
CA ALA A 380 21.93 2.49 3.87
C ALA A 380 21.51 3.18 5.19
N ALA A 381 22.49 3.57 6.02
CA ALA A 381 22.22 4.17 7.33
C ALA A 381 22.12 5.70 7.29
N ARG A 382 22.77 6.34 6.30
CA ARG A 382 22.94 7.80 6.28
C ARG A 382 22.39 8.50 5.06
N ASN A 383 22.33 7.84 3.90
CA ASN A 383 21.80 8.48 2.71
C ASN A 383 20.28 8.47 2.68
N SER A 384 19.73 9.42 1.92
CA SER A 384 18.28 9.57 1.76
C SER A 384 17.66 8.30 1.15
N THR A 385 16.42 8.00 1.53
CA THR A 385 15.73 6.84 0.96
C THR A 385 15.47 7.01 -0.54
N GLN A 386 15.27 8.24 -1.02
CA GLN A 386 15.18 8.51 -2.47
C GLN A 386 16.45 8.07 -3.20
N TRP A 387 17.63 8.35 -2.65
CA TRP A 387 18.88 7.95 -3.31
C TRP A 387 19.08 6.44 -3.27
N ILE A 388 18.83 5.81 -2.12
CA ILE A 388 18.92 4.36 -1.98
C ILE A 388 18.00 3.68 -2.99
N TYR A 389 16.72 4.04 -3.03
CA TYR A 389 15.72 3.37 -3.86
C TYR A 389 15.87 3.70 -5.35
N GLY A 390 16.00 4.98 -5.69
CA GLY A 390 16.15 5.42 -7.07
C GLY A 390 17.40 4.82 -7.72
N SER A 391 18.54 4.88 -7.04
CA SER A 391 19.78 4.34 -7.59
C SER A 391 19.77 2.81 -7.70
N ASN A 392 19.14 2.11 -6.76
CA ASN A 392 18.97 0.65 -6.83
C ASN A 392 18.08 0.24 -8.01
N TRP A 393 16.94 0.90 -8.20
CA TRP A 393 16.08 0.59 -9.34
C TRP A 393 16.81 0.79 -10.67
N ILE A 394 17.52 1.91 -10.82
CA ILE A 394 18.28 2.17 -12.04
C ILE A 394 19.39 1.13 -12.24
N ARG A 395 20.18 0.76 -11.23
CA ARG A 395 21.24 -0.26 -11.41
C ARG A 395 20.69 -1.63 -11.74
N TYR A 396 19.74 -2.13 -10.96
CA TYR A 396 19.38 -3.54 -10.97
C TYR A 396 18.19 -3.88 -11.87
N ALA A 397 17.24 -2.97 -12.07
CA ALA A 397 16.07 -3.21 -12.91
C ALA A 397 16.19 -2.58 -14.31
N ILE A 398 16.83 -1.41 -14.41
CA ILE A 398 16.98 -0.68 -15.69
C ILE A 398 18.31 -1.00 -16.38
N ALA A 399 19.44 -0.69 -15.75
CA ALA A 399 20.75 -0.93 -16.34
C ALA A 399 21.13 -2.42 -16.32
N ARG A 400 20.51 -3.21 -15.45
CA ARG A 400 20.82 -4.64 -15.23
C ARG A 400 22.30 -4.86 -14.90
N ASP A 401 22.92 -3.88 -14.25
CA ASP A 401 24.35 -3.84 -13.94
C ASP A 401 24.54 -3.23 -12.54
N LYS A 402 25.02 -4.08 -11.61
CA LYS A 402 25.29 -3.69 -10.22
C LYS A 402 26.37 -2.61 -10.08
N THR A 403 27.24 -2.46 -11.09
CA THR A 403 28.35 -1.49 -11.10
C THR A 403 28.02 -0.19 -11.83
N TYR A 404 26.80 -0.06 -12.36
CA TYR A 404 26.40 1.11 -13.15
C TYR A 404 26.42 2.41 -12.33
N ASP A 405 27.08 3.44 -12.88
CA ASP A 405 27.10 4.78 -12.29
C ASP A 405 25.83 5.56 -12.63
N VAL A 406 24.87 5.53 -11.70
CA VAL A 406 23.56 6.18 -11.82
C VAL A 406 23.66 7.69 -12.04
N ARG A 407 24.77 8.36 -11.69
CA ARG A 407 24.91 9.81 -11.92
C ARG A 407 25.00 10.17 -13.41
N ARG A 408 25.32 9.19 -14.25
CA ARG A 408 25.37 9.32 -15.71
C ARG A 408 24.08 8.86 -16.40
N TYR A 409 23.07 8.47 -15.62
CA TYR A 409 21.84 7.92 -16.14
C TYR A 409 21.07 8.90 -17.03
N ARG A 410 20.63 8.37 -18.18
CA ARG A 410 19.77 9.03 -19.17
C ARG A 410 18.68 8.02 -19.56
N PRO A 411 17.38 8.30 -19.34
CA PRO A 411 16.33 7.35 -19.67
C PRO A 411 16.29 6.97 -21.16
N GLU A 412 16.73 7.86 -22.05
CA GLU A 412 16.81 7.64 -23.50
C GLU A 412 17.70 6.44 -23.86
N ASP A 413 18.83 6.28 -23.15
CA ASP A 413 19.80 5.21 -23.37
C ASP A 413 19.25 3.83 -22.95
N PHE A 414 18.18 3.81 -22.16
CA PHE A 414 17.55 2.60 -21.63
C PHE A 414 16.06 2.49 -22.00
N ARG A 415 15.61 3.18 -23.05
CA ARG A 415 14.20 3.30 -23.44
C ARG A 415 13.42 1.99 -23.36
N ASP A 416 13.90 0.96 -24.04
CA ASP A 416 13.18 -0.32 -24.14
C ASP A 416 13.05 -1.00 -22.77
N GLN A 417 14.10 -0.93 -21.94
CA GLN A 417 14.09 -1.52 -20.61
C GLN A 417 13.26 -0.71 -19.62
N VAL A 418 13.22 0.63 -19.74
CA VAL A 418 12.30 1.49 -18.99
C VAL A 418 10.84 1.16 -19.34
N GLN A 419 10.51 1.00 -20.63
CA GLN A 419 9.16 0.63 -21.05
C GLN A 419 8.78 -0.78 -20.62
N LYS A 420 9.71 -1.75 -20.71
CA LYS A 420 9.50 -3.13 -20.25
C LYS A 420 9.22 -3.18 -18.74
N THR A 421 10.04 -2.51 -17.94
CA THR A 421 9.88 -2.49 -16.47
C THR A 421 8.64 -1.70 -16.04
N SER A 422 8.29 -0.63 -16.75
CA SER A 422 7.03 0.10 -16.55
C SER A 422 5.81 -0.78 -16.82
N ALA A 423 5.78 -1.51 -17.93
CA ALA A 423 4.68 -2.44 -18.23
C ALA A 423 4.55 -3.58 -17.21
N LEU A 424 5.65 -3.91 -16.52
CA LEU A 424 5.67 -4.91 -15.47
C LEU A 424 5.18 -4.36 -14.12
N MET A 425 5.73 -3.24 -13.68
CA MET A 425 5.57 -2.71 -12.32
C MET A 425 4.43 -1.71 -12.14
N ASP A 426 4.19 -0.84 -13.12
CA ASP A 426 3.33 0.32 -12.92
C ASP A 426 1.85 -0.10 -12.85
N SER A 427 1.16 0.35 -11.80
CA SER A 427 -0.27 0.14 -11.59
C SER A 427 -1.11 1.28 -12.16
N THR A 428 -0.70 1.83 -13.31
CA THR A 428 -1.29 3.05 -13.87
C THR A 428 -2.46 2.80 -14.81
N ASN A 429 -2.87 1.54 -15.03
CA ASN A 429 -4.01 1.24 -15.90
C ASN A 429 -5.32 1.70 -15.23
N PRO A 430 -6.05 2.67 -15.83
CA PRO A 430 -7.29 3.16 -15.24
C PRO A 430 -8.51 2.28 -15.56
N ASP A 431 -8.36 1.24 -16.40
CA ASP A 431 -9.47 0.36 -16.71
C ASP A 431 -9.64 -0.75 -15.66
N LEU A 432 -10.44 -0.44 -14.64
CA LEU A 432 -10.88 -1.39 -13.61
C LEU A 432 -12.31 -1.92 -13.87
N SER A 433 -12.81 -1.81 -15.11
CA SER A 433 -14.18 -2.20 -15.44
C SER A 433 -14.49 -3.66 -15.06
N ALA A 434 -13.56 -4.58 -15.34
CA ALA A 434 -13.72 -5.99 -14.98
C ALA A 434 -13.77 -6.21 -13.46
N PHE A 435 -13.03 -5.44 -12.67
CA PHE A 435 -13.06 -5.49 -11.20
C PHE A 435 -14.42 -5.01 -10.67
N PHE A 436 -14.88 -3.86 -11.15
CA PHE A 436 -16.13 -3.25 -10.69
C PHE A 436 -17.41 -3.94 -11.20
N ALA A 437 -17.38 -4.54 -12.40
CA ALA A 437 -18.52 -5.25 -12.97
C ALA A 437 -19.01 -6.42 -12.10
N ARG A 438 -18.15 -6.92 -11.21
CA ARG A 438 -18.47 -8.02 -10.29
C ARG A 438 -18.73 -7.55 -8.85
N GLY A 439 -18.82 -6.23 -8.65
CA GLY A 439 -19.09 -5.64 -7.33
C GLY A 439 -17.85 -5.23 -6.54
N GLY A 440 -16.64 -5.34 -7.10
CA GLY A 440 -15.40 -4.94 -6.44
C GLY A 440 -15.44 -3.49 -5.91
N LYS A 441 -14.88 -3.26 -4.72
CA LYS A 441 -14.80 -1.92 -4.09
C LYS A 441 -13.35 -1.52 -3.82
N LEU A 442 -13.05 -0.23 -3.98
CA LEU A 442 -11.72 0.33 -3.80
C LEU A 442 -11.79 1.57 -2.89
N ILE A 443 -11.04 1.55 -1.80
CA ILE A 443 -10.73 2.73 -1.00
C ILE A 443 -9.26 3.09 -1.24
N LEU A 444 -9.05 4.30 -1.75
CA LEU A 444 -7.76 4.96 -1.84
C LEU A 444 -7.64 5.96 -0.69
N ARG A 445 -6.51 5.93 0.01
CA ARG A 445 -6.11 7.01 0.91
C ARG A 445 -4.78 7.57 0.42
N GLU A 446 -4.71 8.88 0.27
CA GLU A 446 -3.46 9.60 0.06
C GLU A 446 -3.13 10.46 1.28
N ASN A 447 -1.85 10.72 1.49
CA ASN A 447 -1.35 11.55 2.58
C ASN A 447 -0.65 12.78 1.98
N ALA A 448 -1.08 13.98 2.36
CA ALA A 448 -0.69 15.21 1.65
C ALA A 448 0.75 15.68 1.90
N ALA A 449 1.38 15.22 2.99
CA ALA A 449 2.78 15.52 3.32
C ALA A 449 3.70 14.30 3.13
N ASP A 450 3.29 13.36 2.29
CA ASP A 450 4.09 12.21 1.90
C ASP A 450 5.30 12.67 1.07
N ARG A 451 6.50 12.17 1.41
CA ARG A 451 7.75 12.42 0.67
C ARG A 451 8.35 11.14 0.07
N ALA A 452 7.74 9.99 0.34
CA ALA A 452 8.05 8.71 -0.29
C ALA A 452 7.41 8.58 -1.67
N GLN A 453 6.25 9.18 -1.86
CA GLN A 453 5.55 9.23 -3.14
C GLN A 453 4.72 10.50 -3.21
N SER A 454 4.38 10.94 -4.42
CA SER A 454 3.55 12.13 -4.61
C SER A 454 2.06 11.79 -4.45
N THR A 455 1.42 12.43 -3.47
CA THR A 455 -0.05 12.46 -3.29
C THR A 455 -0.80 12.74 -4.60
N LEU A 456 -0.21 13.56 -5.49
CA LEU A 456 -0.81 13.90 -6.78
C LEU A 456 -0.90 12.68 -7.71
N MET A 457 -0.07 11.66 -7.56
CA MET A 457 -0.15 10.46 -8.38
C MET A 457 -1.44 9.69 -8.10
N GLY A 458 -1.84 9.56 -6.83
CA GLY A 458 -3.14 8.99 -6.47
C GLY A 458 -4.32 9.80 -6.94
N ILE A 459 -4.23 11.14 -6.83
CA ILE A 459 -5.26 12.07 -7.34
C ILE A 459 -5.42 11.92 -8.86
N GLN A 460 -4.31 11.99 -9.61
CA GLN A 460 -4.32 11.83 -11.07
C GLN A 460 -4.78 10.44 -11.50
N TYR A 461 -4.44 9.39 -10.75
CA TYR A 461 -4.95 8.04 -11.02
C TYR A 461 -6.48 7.99 -10.85
N HIS A 462 -7.02 8.57 -9.78
CA HIS A 462 -8.47 8.66 -9.58
C HIS A 462 -9.15 9.47 -10.69
N GLU A 463 -8.56 10.58 -11.12
CA GLU A 463 -9.05 11.36 -12.28
C GLU A 463 -9.05 10.51 -13.56
N ALA A 464 -8.01 9.71 -13.79
CA ALA A 464 -7.94 8.78 -14.91
C ALA A 464 -9.01 7.69 -14.84
N LEU A 465 -9.33 7.16 -13.64
CA LEU A 465 -10.46 6.24 -13.43
C LEU A 465 -11.78 6.91 -13.84
N VAL A 466 -12.02 8.14 -13.37
CA VAL A 466 -13.22 8.92 -13.72
C VAL A 466 -13.31 9.16 -15.22
N ALA A 467 -12.20 9.53 -15.87
CA ALA A 467 -12.15 9.75 -17.32
C ALA A 467 -12.42 8.46 -18.11
N ARG A 468 -11.89 7.31 -17.65
CA ARG A 468 -12.03 6.02 -18.33
C ARG A 468 -13.39 5.36 -18.12
N LEU A 469 -13.95 5.45 -16.91
CA LEU A 469 -15.14 4.69 -16.49
C LEU A 469 -16.41 5.56 -16.39
N GLY A 470 -16.23 6.88 -16.31
CA GLY A 470 -17.30 7.84 -16.03
C GLY A 470 -17.54 8.05 -14.54
N ALA A 471 -17.84 9.30 -14.15
CA ALA A 471 -17.99 9.70 -12.74
C ALA A 471 -18.98 8.83 -11.96
N ALA A 472 -20.14 8.51 -12.54
CA ALA A 472 -21.16 7.71 -11.86
C ALA A 472 -20.72 6.25 -11.61
N ALA A 473 -19.91 5.66 -12.50
CA ALA A 473 -19.40 4.31 -12.32
C ALA A 473 -18.29 4.28 -11.27
N THR A 474 -17.36 5.24 -11.33
CA THR A 474 -16.29 5.40 -10.34
C THR A 474 -16.87 5.66 -8.95
N GLU A 475 -17.85 6.56 -8.83
CA GLU A 475 -18.50 6.90 -7.56
C GLU A 475 -19.22 5.71 -6.91
N LYS A 476 -19.66 4.70 -7.67
CA LYS A 476 -20.30 3.50 -7.11
C LYS A 476 -19.32 2.51 -6.48
N SER A 477 -18.04 2.59 -6.80
CA SER A 477 -17.06 1.56 -6.43
C SER A 477 -15.71 2.08 -5.95
N VAL A 478 -15.46 3.39 -6.03
CA VAL A 478 -14.19 4.01 -5.61
C VAL A 478 -14.44 5.15 -4.63
N ARG A 479 -13.60 5.23 -3.60
CA ARG A 479 -13.48 6.41 -2.72
C ARG A 479 -12.01 6.81 -2.64
N LEU A 480 -11.70 8.08 -2.91
CA LEU A 480 -10.39 8.68 -2.64
C LEU A 480 -10.49 9.66 -1.48
N TYR A 481 -9.81 9.35 -0.38
CA TYR A 481 -9.63 10.24 0.76
C TYR A 481 -8.23 10.82 0.77
N VAL A 482 -8.09 12.07 1.18
CA VAL A 482 -6.77 12.67 1.43
C VAL A 482 -6.68 13.07 2.89
N SER A 483 -5.65 12.59 3.59
CA SER A 483 -5.33 12.99 4.96
C SER A 483 -4.33 14.15 4.92
N PRO A 484 -4.74 15.38 5.26
CA PRO A 484 -3.85 16.53 5.24
C PRO A 484 -2.76 16.42 6.30
N GLY A 485 -1.56 16.93 6.00
CA GLY A 485 -0.40 16.91 6.89
C GLY A 485 0.19 15.54 7.23
N SER A 486 -0.51 14.43 6.94
CA SER A 486 0.00 13.07 7.09
C SER A 486 1.26 12.85 6.28
N THR A 487 2.30 12.30 6.91
CA THR A 487 3.50 11.81 6.23
C THR A 487 3.24 10.44 5.59
N HIS A 488 4.27 9.84 4.97
CA HIS A 488 4.14 8.53 4.35
C HIS A 488 3.63 7.48 5.35
N SER A 489 4.22 7.39 6.55
CA SER A 489 3.85 6.44 7.61
C SER A 489 2.54 6.77 8.31
N GLY A 490 1.85 7.83 7.87
CA GLY A 490 0.52 8.19 8.35
C GLY A 490 0.50 8.90 9.69
N ASN A 491 1.66 9.29 10.25
CA ASN A 491 1.73 10.18 11.39
C ASN A 491 1.91 11.64 10.92
N SER A 492 1.54 12.60 11.77
CA SER A 492 1.71 14.02 11.48
C SER A 492 1.75 14.84 12.75
N ARG A 493 2.45 15.97 12.69
CA ARG A 493 2.48 16.98 13.74
C ARG A 493 2.38 18.36 13.13
N ALA A 494 1.81 19.30 13.86
CA ALA A 494 1.93 20.70 13.52
C ALA A 494 3.43 21.10 13.45
N VAL A 495 3.73 22.10 12.62
CA VAL A 495 5.09 22.61 12.39
C VAL A 495 5.82 22.92 13.70
N ALA A 496 7.16 22.87 13.67
CA ALA A 496 8.04 23.13 14.81
C ALA A 496 7.81 22.16 16.00
N GLY A 497 7.42 20.92 15.72
CA GLY A 497 7.19 19.89 16.73
C GLY A 497 5.92 20.10 17.56
N GLY A 498 4.96 20.85 17.03
CA GLY A 498 3.66 21.10 17.65
C GLY A 498 2.82 19.83 17.90
N PRO A 499 1.55 19.99 18.30
CA PRO A 499 0.68 18.86 18.64
C PRO A 499 0.56 17.83 17.50
N ALA A 500 0.29 16.57 17.87
CA ALA A 500 -0.03 15.54 16.89
C ALA A 500 -1.33 15.91 16.14
N VAL A 501 -1.33 15.68 14.83
CA VAL A 501 -2.50 15.90 13.98
C VAL A 501 -3.29 14.57 13.90
N PRO A 502 -4.63 14.60 13.92
CA PRO A 502 -5.43 13.39 13.73
C PRO A 502 -5.21 12.74 12.37
N THR A 503 -4.76 11.49 12.37
CA THR A 503 -4.45 10.73 11.14
C THR A 503 -4.91 9.28 11.17
N MET A 504 -5.27 8.76 12.35
CA MET A 504 -5.64 7.35 12.53
C MET A 504 -7.10 7.11 12.16
N VAL A 505 -7.39 6.07 11.38
CA VAL A 505 -8.74 5.74 10.90
C VAL A 505 -8.81 4.27 10.49
N ASP A 506 -9.93 3.61 10.82
CA ASP A 506 -10.23 2.28 10.33
C ASP A 506 -10.82 2.36 8.91
N LEU A 507 -10.10 1.78 7.94
CA LEU A 507 -10.55 1.69 6.54
C LEU A 507 -11.09 0.30 6.16
N LEU A 508 -10.88 -0.72 6.98
CA LEU A 508 -11.36 -2.08 6.68
C LEU A 508 -12.87 -2.20 6.97
N ASP A 509 -13.34 -1.66 8.10
CA ASP A 509 -14.78 -1.68 8.42
C ASP A 509 -15.66 -1.01 7.34
N PRO A 510 -15.40 0.24 6.91
CA PRO A 510 -16.22 0.87 5.87
C PRO A 510 -16.12 0.13 4.53
N LEU A 511 -14.97 -0.46 4.19
CA LEU A 511 -14.84 -1.30 2.99
C LEU A 511 -15.72 -2.55 3.09
N ASP A 512 -15.67 -3.25 4.23
CA ASP A 512 -16.41 -4.49 4.46
C ASP A 512 -17.92 -4.28 4.40
N ARG A 513 -18.41 -3.20 5.01
CA ARG A 513 -19.82 -2.79 4.91
C ARG A 513 -20.20 -2.44 3.48
N TRP A 514 -19.33 -1.76 2.75
CA TRP A 514 -19.61 -1.41 1.35
C TRP A 514 -19.72 -2.65 0.45
N VAL A 515 -18.83 -3.62 0.62
CA VAL A 515 -18.82 -4.87 -0.14
C VAL A 515 -20.03 -5.75 0.21
N ASN A 516 -20.41 -5.84 1.48
CA ASN A 516 -21.45 -6.78 1.91
C ASN A 516 -22.87 -6.22 1.92
N ALA A 517 -23.04 -4.96 2.30
CA ALA A 517 -24.35 -4.31 2.47
C ALA A 517 -24.63 -3.24 1.41
N GLY A 518 -23.62 -2.84 0.61
CA GLY A 518 -23.75 -1.73 -0.33
C GLY A 518 -23.63 -0.35 0.34
N ASP A 519 -23.34 -0.31 1.64
CA ASP A 519 -23.20 0.92 2.43
C ASP A 519 -21.89 1.63 2.08
N ALA A 520 -21.97 2.59 1.16
CA ALA A 520 -20.79 3.34 0.73
C ALA A 520 -20.18 4.15 1.89
N PRO A 521 -18.83 4.23 1.99
CA PRO A 521 -18.16 5.05 2.99
C PRO A 521 -18.59 6.52 2.90
N ALA A 522 -18.72 7.17 4.07
CA ALA A 522 -19.15 8.56 4.18
C ALA A 522 -18.17 9.52 3.48
N ASN A 523 -18.66 10.66 2.97
CA ASN A 523 -17.81 11.66 2.29
C ASN A 523 -16.73 12.27 3.19
N ALA A 524 -16.89 12.16 4.51
CA ALA A 524 -15.90 12.54 5.50
C ALA A 524 -15.80 11.43 6.55
N LEU A 525 -14.71 10.67 6.52
CA LEU A 525 -14.38 9.76 7.62
C LEU A 525 -13.76 10.56 8.76
N VAL A 526 -13.90 10.11 10.01
CA VAL A 526 -13.24 10.79 11.13
C VAL A 526 -11.91 10.11 11.38
N GLN A 527 -10.83 10.88 11.32
CA GLN A 527 -9.51 10.48 11.76
C GLN A 527 -9.20 11.06 13.13
N VAL A 528 -8.41 10.35 13.94
CA VAL A 528 -8.19 10.65 15.36
C VAL A 528 -6.71 10.66 15.74
N VAL A 529 -6.41 11.33 16.86
CA VAL A 529 -5.28 11.02 17.72
C VAL A 529 -5.84 10.34 18.98
N LYS A 530 -5.22 9.24 19.40
CA LYS A 530 -5.54 8.53 20.65
C LYS A 530 -4.26 8.36 21.47
N ALA A 531 -4.43 8.32 22.79
CA ALA A 531 -3.36 7.88 23.68
C ALA A 531 -2.89 6.46 23.27
N PRO A 532 -1.58 6.16 23.32
CA PRO A 532 -1.04 4.88 22.86
C PRO A 532 -1.37 3.69 23.78
N LEU A 533 -1.89 3.95 24.98
CA LEU A 533 -2.19 2.95 26.01
C LEU A 533 -3.65 3.08 26.48
N PRO A 534 -4.24 1.99 27.02
CA PRO A 534 -5.57 2.03 27.62
C PRO A 534 -5.71 3.14 28.68
N PRO A 535 -6.86 3.84 28.74
CA PRO A 535 -8.10 3.59 28.01
C PRO A 535 -8.17 4.23 26.61
N PHE A 536 -7.02 4.52 25.97
CA PHE A 536 -6.93 5.04 24.59
C PHE A 536 -7.73 6.32 24.35
N ALA A 537 -7.72 7.23 25.33
CA ALA A 537 -8.48 8.47 25.27
C ALA A 537 -8.23 9.20 23.94
N VAL A 538 -9.31 9.59 23.25
CA VAL A 538 -9.25 10.42 22.04
C VAL A 538 -8.75 11.80 22.44
N GLN A 539 -7.63 12.21 21.86
CA GLN A 539 -6.98 13.49 22.14
C GLN A 539 -7.41 14.57 21.16
N ALA A 540 -7.65 14.20 19.91
CA ALA A 540 -8.16 15.10 18.88
C ALA A 540 -8.82 14.30 17.74
N SER A 541 -9.69 14.97 16.97
CA SER A 541 -10.33 14.41 15.79
C SER A 541 -10.45 15.45 14.67
N ARG A 542 -10.42 14.97 13.41
CA ARG A 542 -10.62 15.75 12.18
C ARG A 542 -11.42 14.95 11.16
N PRO A 543 -12.20 15.60 10.28
CA PRO A 543 -12.70 14.93 9.10
C PRO A 543 -11.56 14.71 8.09
N MET A 544 -11.42 13.47 7.63
CA MET A 544 -10.67 13.10 6.44
C MET A 544 -11.63 13.16 5.26
N CYS A 545 -11.53 14.26 4.51
CA CYS A 545 -12.43 14.56 3.40
C CYS A 545 -12.13 13.72 2.17
N ARG A 546 -13.19 13.34 1.44
CA ARG A 546 -13.05 12.80 0.09
C ARG A 546 -12.51 13.88 -0.84
N HIS A 547 -11.53 13.56 -1.67
CA HIS A 547 -11.03 14.46 -2.71
C HIS A 547 -12.18 14.87 -3.66
N PRO A 548 -12.27 16.15 -4.10
CA PRO A 548 -11.32 17.27 -3.94
C PRO A 548 -11.56 18.12 -2.68
N GLY A 549 -12.14 17.55 -1.62
CA GLY A 549 -12.35 18.26 -0.37
C GLY A 549 -11.12 18.31 0.55
N TYR A 550 -11.10 19.31 1.42
CA TYR A 550 -10.20 19.42 2.57
C TYR A 550 -10.97 19.89 3.82
N PRO A 551 -10.49 19.61 5.05
CA PRO A 551 -11.14 20.08 6.26
C PRO A 551 -10.86 21.57 6.47
N HIS A 552 -11.92 22.39 6.44
CA HIS A 552 -11.87 23.82 6.70
C HIS A 552 -12.45 24.11 8.09
N TYR A 553 -11.76 24.90 8.91
CA TYR A 553 -12.20 25.26 10.24
C TYR A 553 -13.36 26.26 10.19
N ILE A 554 -14.43 26.00 10.94
CA ILE A 554 -15.64 26.83 10.96
C ILE A 554 -15.94 27.47 12.33
N GLY A 555 -15.09 27.22 13.34
CA GLY A 555 -15.28 27.68 14.72
C GLY A 555 -15.54 26.53 15.70
N GLY A 556 -15.29 26.77 16.99
CA GLY A 556 -15.48 25.78 18.06
C GLY A 556 -14.17 25.31 18.70
N ASP A 557 -14.18 24.12 19.30
CA ASP A 557 -12.96 23.50 19.81
C ASP A 557 -12.13 22.92 18.66
N ARG A 558 -10.95 23.49 18.42
CA ARG A 558 -10.02 22.99 17.41
C ARG A 558 -9.56 21.55 17.66
N ALA A 559 -9.85 20.88 18.77
CA ALA A 559 -9.53 19.46 18.92
C ALA A 559 -10.64 18.53 18.37
N GLN A 560 -11.80 19.07 17.97
CA GLN A 560 -12.98 18.30 17.59
C GLN A 560 -13.28 18.34 16.10
N ALA A 561 -13.64 17.21 15.50
CA ALA A 561 -14.01 17.12 14.09
C ALA A 561 -15.24 17.95 13.73
N SER A 562 -16.15 18.19 14.69
CA SER A 562 -17.35 19.02 14.51
C SER A 562 -17.04 20.50 14.27
N SER A 563 -15.83 20.95 14.58
CA SER A 563 -15.37 22.32 14.34
C SER A 563 -14.86 22.54 12.90
N TYR A 564 -14.97 21.52 12.05
CA TYR A 564 -14.49 21.52 10.68
C TYR A 564 -15.60 21.09 9.71
N GLN A 565 -15.53 21.62 8.49
CA GLN A 565 -16.38 21.21 7.38
C GLN A 565 -15.52 20.91 6.16
N CYS A 566 -15.81 19.81 5.45
CA CYS A 566 -15.16 19.56 4.17
C CYS A 566 -15.57 20.62 3.14
N ARG A 567 -14.59 21.31 2.55
CA ARG A 567 -14.78 22.29 1.46
C ARG A 567 -13.95 21.91 0.23
N PRO A 568 -14.43 22.19 -0.99
CA PRO A 568 -13.61 22.08 -2.19
C PRO A 568 -12.52 23.17 -2.21
N PHE A 569 -11.50 22.97 -3.05
CA PHE A 569 -10.39 23.92 -3.26
C PHE A 569 -10.80 25.24 -3.90
#